data_AF-A0A2G8LJL3-F1
#
_entry.id   AF-A0A2G8LJL3-F1
#
_cell.length_a   1.000
_cell.length_b   1.000
_cell.length_c   1.000
_cell.angle_alpha   90.00
_cell.angle_beta   90.00
_cell.angle_gamma   90.00
#
_symmetry.space_group_name_H-M   'P 1'
#
loop_
_entity.id
_entity.type
_entity.pdbx_description
1 polymer ?
#
loop_
_entity_poly.entity_id
_entity_poly.type
_entity_poly.pdbx_seq_one_letter_code
_entity_poly.pdbx_strand_id
1 'polypeptide(L)'
;MEEILTYNPDVVCLQEIDHFKDFFQPLMRQIGYAGSFNPKPDSPCLDCLHNVGPDGCALFYKEDRFDLLDQSLPILEADRRGSVYYTNQVAVLNKLQLRSQEAGKMRPFLVGTTHLKAKPGWESLRYKQGRNFMDIAKTMSNGCPIIVGGDFNAEPVEAVYRLFENEFVSAYKSAGGLNQEPPYTTWKIRPRGEMCHTIDYIWHSKDSIQPVTLLQFPSGDEIGENRLPSWSYPSDHFSLVCDFVIKP
;
A
#
# COMPACT_ATOMS: atom_id res chain seq x y z
N MET A 1 -10.52 4.96 10.30
CA MET A 1 -10.89 3.93 11.31
C MET A 1 -12.20 3.24 10.97
N GLU A 2 -13.30 3.97 10.75
CA GLU A 2 -14.59 3.37 10.37
C GLU A 2 -14.47 2.36 9.21
N GLU A 3 -13.76 2.73 8.15
CA GLU A 3 -13.57 1.84 7.00
C GLU A 3 -12.82 0.53 7.33
N ILE A 4 -11.82 0.59 8.21
CA ILE A 4 -11.09 -0.59 8.71
C ILE A 4 -12.04 -1.48 9.53
N LEU A 5 -12.90 -0.88 10.36
CA LEU A 5 -13.89 -1.63 11.15
C LEU A 5 -14.96 -2.27 10.26
N THR A 6 -15.41 -1.56 9.22
CA THR A 6 -16.44 -2.03 8.28
C THR A 6 -15.97 -3.24 7.48
N TYR A 7 -14.76 -3.17 6.90
CA TYR A 7 -14.25 -4.27 6.07
C TYR A 7 -13.49 -5.34 6.87
N ASN A 8 -13.05 -5.02 8.09
CA ASN A 8 -12.32 -5.92 8.99
C ASN A 8 -11.21 -6.76 8.30
N PRO A 9 -10.31 -6.12 7.52
CA PRO A 9 -9.30 -6.81 6.72
C PRO A 9 -8.30 -7.60 7.58
N ASP A 10 -7.69 -8.63 7.02
CA ASP A 10 -6.69 -9.42 7.78
C ASP A 10 -5.31 -8.74 7.83
N VAL A 11 -5.02 -7.93 6.81
CA VAL A 11 -3.81 -7.12 6.67
C VAL A 11 -4.20 -5.75 6.13
N VAL A 12 -3.64 -4.68 6.68
CA VAL A 12 -3.90 -3.29 6.28
C VAL A 12 -2.59 -2.61 5.91
N CYS A 13 -2.53 -2.05 4.70
CA CYS A 13 -1.41 -1.24 4.23
C CYS A 13 -1.87 0.22 4.18
N LEU A 14 -1.23 1.10 4.94
CA LEU A 14 -1.58 2.51 5.03
C LEU A 14 -0.39 3.42 4.72
N GLN A 15 -0.66 4.55 4.07
CA GLN A 15 0.30 5.59 3.74
C GLN A 15 -0.14 6.91 4.38
N GLU A 16 0.79 7.87 4.47
CA GLU A 16 0.58 9.16 5.14
C GLU A 16 0.09 9.01 6.59
N ILE A 17 0.56 7.97 7.28
CA ILE A 17 0.20 7.73 8.68
C ILE A 17 1.05 8.61 9.58
N ASP A 18 0.43 9.62 10.16
CA ASP A 18 0.85 10.33 11.35
C ASP A 18 0.18 9.74 12.61
N HIS A 19 0.52 10.25 13.79
CA HIS A 19 -0.04 9.76 15.08
C HIS A 19 -0.03 8.23 15.25
N PHE A 20 0.99 7.54 14.73
CA PHE A 20 1.05 6.07 14.79
C PHE A 20 1.05 5.58 16.25
N LYS A 21 1.88 6.17 17.11
CA LYS A 21 2.11 5.66 18.48
C LYS A 21 0.99 5.99 19.45
N ASP A 22 0.36 7.14 19.30
CA ASP A 22 -0.61 7.71 20.23
C ASP A 22 -2.07 7.53 19.77
N PHE A 23 -2.31 7.27 18.48
CA PHE A 23 -3.66 7.03 17.95
C PHE A 23 -3.79 5.66 17.28
N PHE A 24 -3.10 5.40 16.16
CA PHE A 24 -3.36 4.20 15.37
C PHE A 24 -2.97 2.91 16.09
N GLN A 25 -1.77 2.83 16.64
CA GLN A 25 -1.26 1.64 17.32
C GLN A 25 -2.15 1.20 18.50
N PRO A 26 -2.51 2.07 19.48
CA PRO A 26 -3.36 1.64 20.58
C PRO A 26 -4.75 1.22 20.12
N LEU A 27 -5.35 1.92 19.14
CA LEU A 27 -6.69 1.61 18.66
C LEU A 27 -6.73 0.31 17.82
N MET A 28 -5.77 0.13 16.92
CA MET A 28 -5.62 -1.10 16.12
C MET A 28 -5.35 -2.31 17.01
N ARG A 29 -4.57 -2.14 18.10
CA ARG A 29 -4.34 -3.20 19.09
C ARG A 29 -5.61 -3.60 19.83
N GLN A 30 -6.49 -2.65 20.16
CA GLN A 30 -7.78 -2.95 20.81
C GLN A 30 -8.68 -3.84 19.94
N ILE A 31 -8.55 -3.75 18.61
CA ILE A 31 -9.30 -4.57 17.66
C ILE A 31 -8.48 -5.75 17.09
N GLY A 32 -7.38 -6.14 17.74
CA GLY A 32 -6.66 -7.39 17.47
C GLY A 32 -5.51 -7.32 16.47
N TYR A 33 -5.04 -6.13 16.10
CA TYR A 33 -3.96 -5.96 15.13
C TYR A 33 -2.61 -5.62 15.79
N ALA A 34 -1.56 -6.21 15.25
CA ALA A 34 -0.18 -5.73 15.37
C ALA A 34 0.08 -4.72 14.26
N GLY A 35 1.03 -3.80 14.49
CA GLY A 35 1.42 -2.80 13.50
C GLY A 35 2.92 -2.59 13.41
N SER A 36 3.41 -2.45 12.18
CA SER A 36 4.75 -1.96 11.83
C SER A 36 4.62 -0.55 11.27
N PHE A 37 5.54 0.36 11.60
CA PHE A 37 5.53 1.74 11.11
C PHE A 37 6.93 2.18 10.69
N ASN A 38 7.02 2.79 9.52
CA ASN A 38 8.24 3.43 9.04
C ASN A 38 7.98 4.92 8.76
N PRO A 39 8.48 5.84 9.61
CA PRO A 39 8.36 7.27 9.38
C PRO A 39 9.22 7.75 8.22
N LYS A 40 8.75 8.74 7.45
CA LYS A 40 9.59 9.44 6.47
C LYS A 40 10.71 10.20 7.19
N PRO A 41 11.94 10.25 6.62
CA PRO A 41 13.02 11.05 7.17
C PRO A 41 12.70 12.54 7.26
N ASP A 42 11.99 13.07 6.26
CA ASP A 42 11.55 14.45 6.16
C ASP A 42 10.05 14.49 5.81
N SER A 43 9.25 15.17 6.64
CA SER A 43 7.79 15.12 6.57
C SER A 43 7.19 16.50 6.80
N PRO A 44 6.20 16.93 5.98
CA PRO A 44 5.46 18.15 6.25
C PRO A 44 4.75 18.17 7.61
N CYS A 45 4.46 17.02 8.21
CA CYS A 45 3.87 16.96 9.54
C CYS A 45 4.79 17.60 10.59
N LEU A 46 6.10 17.63 10.38
CA LEU A 46 7.05 18.28 11.28
C LEU A 46 6.88 19.81 11.33
N ASP A 47 6.29 20.40 10.29
CA ASP A 47 6.00 21.84 10.22
C ASP A 47 4.71 22.21 10.95
N CYS A 48 3.88 21.22 11.32
CA CYS A 48 2.64 21.45 12.05
C CYS A 48 2.92 21.82 13.52
N LEU A 49 2.16 22.79 14.01
CA LEU A 49 2.17 23.16 15.43
C LEU A 49 1.66 21.97 16.27
N HIS A 50 2.40 21.57 17.30
CA HIS A 50 2.12 20.39 18.13
C HIS A 50 2.18 19.05 17.38
N ASN A 51 3.04 18.92 16.37
CA ASN A 51 3.26 17.65 15.71
C ASN A 51 3.78 16.56 16.67
N VAL A 52 3.49 15.32 16.32
CA VAL A 52 3.92 14.11 17.06
C VAL A 52 4.99 13.33 16.32
N GLY A 53 5.67 13.98 15.38
CA GLY A 53 6.65 13.37 14.47
C GLY A 53 6.18 13.32 13.01
N PRO A 54 7.01 12.72 12.14
CA PRO A 54 6.76 12.63 10.71
C PRO A 54 5.66 11.61 10.38
N ASP A 55 4.96 11.85 9.27
CA ASP A 55 4.11 10.83 8.62
C ASP A 55 4.97 9.69 8.03
N GLY A 56 4.33 8.57 7.70
CA GLY A 56 5.01 7.41 7.16
C GLY A 56 4.10 6.36 6.54
N CYS A 57 4.65 5.18 6.33
CA CYS A 57 3.88 4.00 5.94
C CYS A 57 3.67 3.09 7.15
N ALA A 58 2.48 2.50 7.27
CA ALA A 58 2.17 1.52 8.29
C ALA A 58 1.61 0.23 7.68
N LEU A 59 1.93 -0.90 8.30
CA LEU A 59 1.39 -2.21 7.93
C LEU A 59 0.86 -2.89 9.18
N PHE A 60 -0.45 -3.14 9.22
CA PHE A 60 -1.12 -3.84 10.30
C PHE A 60 -1.55 -5.24 9.88
N TYR A 61 -1.57 -6.19 10.80
CA TYR A 61 -2.05 -7.55 10.56
C TYR A 61 -2.71 -8.12 11.82
N LYS A 62 -3.72 -8.98 11.65
CA LYS A 62 -4.40 -9.65 12.78
C LYS A 62 -3.46 -10.61 13.51
N GLU A 63 -3.19 -10.36 14.78
CA GLU A 63 -2.24 -11.13 15.60
C GLU A 63 -2.70 -12.57 15.86
N ASP A 64 -4.02 -12.79 15.92
CA ASP A 64 -4.64 -14.11 16.11
C ASP A 64 -4.61 -14.98 14.85
N ARG A 65 -4.32 -14.38 13.69
CA ARG A 65 -4.23 -15.08 12.40
C ARG A 65 -2.81 -15.26 11.89
N PHE A 66 -1.89 -14.35 12.22
CA PHE A 66 -0.53 -14.41 11.67
C PHE A 66 0.55 -14.28 12.74
N ASP A 67 1.64 -15.00 12.51
CA ASP A 67 2.94 -14.76 13.14
C ASP A 67 3.80 -13.90 12.20
N LEU A 68 4.46 -12.87 12.75
CA LEU A 68 5.48 -12.10 12.05
C LEU A 68 6.82 -12.83 12.15
N LEU A 69 7.32 -13.31 11.03
CA LEU A 69 8.60 -14.03 10.95
C LEU A 69 9.79 -13.11 10.73
N ASP A 70 9.61 -12.04 9.95
CA ASP A 70 10.67 -11.10 9.59
C ASP A 70 10.08 -9.74 9.22
N GLN A 71 10.86 -8.67 9.39
CA GLN A 71 10.44 -7.29 9.14
C GLN A 71 11.58 -6.49 8.49
N SER A 72 11.24 -5.68 7.49
CA SER A 72 12.13 -4.67 6.92
C SER A 72 11.43 -3.32 6.80
N LEU A 73 12.10 -2.27 7.27
CA LEU A 73 11.61 -0.89 7.27
C LEU A 73 12.60 0.02 6.51
N PRO A 74 12.81 -0.16 5.20
CA PRO A 74 13.84 0.57 4.48
C PRO A 74 13.40 2.00 4.14
N ILE A 75 14.38 2.92 4.11
CA ILE A 75 14.29 4.13 3.30
C ILE A 75 14.67 3.74 1.88
N LEU A 76 13.81 4.03 0.91
CA LEU A 76 14.04 3.65 -0.48
C LEU A 76 15.19 4.43 -1.08
N GLU A 77 16.01 3.73 -1.84
CA GLU A 77 17.19 4.26 -2.51
C GLU A 77 16.92 4.57 -3.99
N ALA A 78 17.71 5.49 -4.52
CA ALA A 78 17.79 5.75 -5.95
C ALA A 78 19.23 5.96 -6.39
N ASP A 79 19.53 5.67 -7.65
CA ASP A 79 20.82 6.00 -8.24
C ASP A 79 20.79 7.34 -8.98
N ARG A 80 21.93 8.05 -8.99
CA ARG A 80 22.18 9.20 -9.85
C ARG A 80 23.65 9.22 -10.23
N ARG A 81 23.94 9.18 -11.54
CA ARG A 81 25.30 9.23 -12.10
C ARG A 81 26.25 8.18 -11.49
N GLY A 82 25.73 6.96 -11.26
CA GLY A 82 26.51 5.85 -10.73
C GLY A 82 26.68 5.82 -9.20
N SER A 83 26.07 6.77 -8.47
CA SER A 83 26.05 6.76 -7.00
C SER A 83 24.64 6.55 -6.46
N VAL A 84 24.53 5.69 -5.45
CA VAL A 84 23.27 5.42 -4.73
C VAL A 84 23.10 6.43 -3.60
N TYR A 85 21.87 6.89 -3.37
CA TYR A 85 21.50 7.75 -2.26
C TYR A 85 20.12 7.37 -1.71
N TYR A 86 19.92 7.62 -0.42
CA TYR A 86 18.61 7.48 0.22
C TYR A 86 17.67 8.59 -0.24
N THR A 87 16.46 8.21 -0.62
CA THR A 87 15.39 9.16 -0.92
C THR A 87 14.65 9.53 0.37
N ASN A 88 13.50 10.19 0.24
CA ASN A 88 12.61 10.46 1.37
C ASN A 88 11.46 9.45 1.51
N GLN A 89 11.30 8.55 0.54
CA GLN A 89 10.22 7.56 0.58
C GLN A 89 10.65 6.32 1.32
N VAL A 90 9.70 5.68 1.98
CA VAL A 90 9.91 4.57 2.89
C VAL A 90 9.00 3.42 2.53
N ALA A 91 9.39 2.22 2.93
CA ALA A 91 8.55 1.05 2.82
C ALA A 91 8.44 0.30 4.15
N VAL A 92 7.41 -0.53 4.24
CA VAL A 92 7.22 -1.49 5.33
C VAL A 92 6.99 -2.85 4.70
N LEU A 93 7.82 -3.84 5.06
CA LEU A 93 7.67 -5.21 4.62
C LEU A 93 7.61 -6.14 5.82
N ASN A 94 6.56 -6.96 5.90
CA ASN A 94 6.35 -7.95 6.94
C ASN A 94 6.24 -9.34 6.29
N LYS A 95 7.07 -10.29 6.72
CA LYS A 95 6.95 -11.70 6.34
C LYS A 95 6.02 -12.39 7.34
N LEU A 96 4.85 -12.79 6.87
CA LEU A 96 3.78 -13.33 7.70
C LEU A 96 3.62 -14.84 7.47
N GLN A 97 3.33 -15.54 8.56
CA GLN A 97 2.98 -16.95 8.57
C GLN A 97 1.56 -17.10 9.11
N LEU A 98 0.69 -17.77 8.35
CA LEU A 98 -0.65 -18.08 8.84
C LEU A 98 -0.55 -19.03 10.04
N ARG A 99 -1.22 -18.69 11.14
CA ARG A 99 -1.44 -19.56 12.29
C ARG A 99 -2.47 -20.61 11.88
N SER A 100 -2.04 -21.87 11.80
CA SER A 100 -2.93 -23.00 11.53
C SER A 100 -2.84 -24.00 12.68
N GLN A 101 -3.99 -24.55 13.07
CA GLN A 101 -4.08 -25.69 14.01
C GLN A 101 -3.48 -26.97 13.38
N GLU A 102 -3.45 -27.06 12.05
CA GLU A 102 -2.68 -28.07 11.32
C GLU A 102 -1.28 -27.52 11.03
N ALA A 103 -0.33 -27.82 11.92
CA ALA A 103 1.06 -27.45 11.78
C ALA A 103 1.63 -27.92 10.42
N GLY A 104 2.15 -26.99 9.61
CA GLY A 104 3.11 -27.31 8.55
C GLY A 104 2.65 -27.27 7.07
N LYS A 105 1.47 -26.72 6.71
CA LYS A 105 1.02 -26.74 5.30
C LYS A 105 1.06 -25.43 4.51
N MET A 106 1.06 -24.26 5.14
CA MET A 106 1.04 -22.99 4.39
C MET A 106 2.39 -22.31 4.44
N ARG A 107 2.96 -22.05 3.26
CA ARG A 107 4.20 -21.29 3.13
C ARG A 107 3.98 -19.87 3.67
N PRO A 108 5.00 -19.23 4.27
CA PRO A 108 4.90 -17.83 4.62
C PRO A 108 4.70 -16.99 3.36
N PHE A 109 4.23 -15.76 3.51
CA PHE A 109 4.14 -14.79 2.43
C PHE A 109 4.63 -13.43 2.91
N LEU A 110 5.12 -12.61 1.99
CA LEU A 110 5.58 -11.27 2.27
C LEU A 110 4.46 -10.29 1.93
N VAL A 111 4.16 -9.37 2.85
CA VAL A 111 3.33 -8.20 2.54
C VAL A 111 4.19 -6.97 2.61
N GLY A 112 4.12 -6.13 1.58
CA GLY A 112 4.82 -4.86 1.52
C GLY A 112 3.90 -3.68 1.27
N THR A 113 4.27 -2.52 1.78
CA THR A 113 3.65 -1.25 1.41
C THR A 113 4.67 -0.14 1.25
N THR A 114 4.36 0.83 0.40
CA THR A 114 5.18 2.00 0.13
C THR A 114 4.30 3.16 -0.32
N HIS A 115 4.84 4.37 -0.25
CA HIS A 115 4.30 5.59 -0.84
C HIS A 115 5.41 6.18 -1.73
N LEU A 116 5.27 6.13 -3.05
CA LEU A 116 6.31 6.61 -3.97
C LEU A 116 6.27 8.14 -4.15
N LYS A 117 7.30 8.70 -4.78
CA LYS A 117 7.40 10.15 -4.97
C LYS A 117 6.19 10.74 -5.72
N ALA A 118 5.37 11.49 -5.00
CA ALA A 118 4.39 12.39 -5.56
C ALA A 118 5.03 13.54 -6.36
N LYS A 119 4.19 14.16 -7.21
CA LYS A 119 4.44 15.27 -8.16
C LYS A 119 4.75 14.84 -9.60
N PRO A 120 4.15 15.51 -10.61
CA PRO A 120 4.55 15.36 -12.00
C PRO A 120 6.03 15.74 -12.23
N GLY A 121 6.68 15.08 -13.17
CA GLY A 121 8.10 15.30 -13.51
C GLY A 121 9.09 14.48 -12.67
N TRP A 122 8.59 13.61 -11.78
CA TRP A 122 9.39 12.74 -10.93
C TRP A 122 9.25 11.25 -11.28
N GLU A 123 8.74 10.93 -12.48
CA GLU A 123 8.48 9.57 -12.99
C GLU A 123 9.76 8.70 -12.91
N SER A 124 10.91 9.27 -13.26
CA SER A 124 12.20 8.56 -13.20
C SER A 124 12.61 8.23 -11.76
N LEU A 125 12.32 9.11 -10.79
CA LEU A 125 12.60 8.82 -9.38
C LEU A 125 11.64 7.74 -8.86
N ARG A 126 10.34 7.84 -9.18
CA ARG A 126 9.36 6.79 -8.84
C ARG A 126 9.79 5.42 -9.35
N TYR A 127 10.24 5.34 -10.59
CA TYR A 127 10.78 4.09 -11.15
C TYR A 127 11.95 3.52 -10.33
N LYS A 128 12.93 4.36 -9.96
CA LYS A 128 14.09 3.92 -9.16
C LYS A 128 13.70 3.46 -7.77
N GLN A 129 12.78 4.18 -7.11
CA GLN A 129 12.22 3.80 -5.82
C GLN A 129 11.46 2.48 -5.90
N GLY A 130 10.60 2.32 -6.91
CA GLY A 130 9.86 1.08 -7.15
C GLY A 130 10.79 -0.10 -7.42
N ARG A 131 11.88 0.10 -8.18
CA ARG A 131 12.90 -0.93 -8.40
C ARG A 131 13.60 -1.32 -7.09
N ASN A 132 14.04 -0.35 -6.31
CA ASN A 132 14.68 -0.64 -5.02
C ASN A 132 13.73 -1.39 -4.06
N PHE A 133 12.46 -0.98 -3.99
CA PHE A 133 11.44 -1.72 -3.25
C PHE A 133 11.32 -3.18 -3.74
N MET A 134 11.23 -3.38 -5.06
CA MET A 134 11.10 -4.70 -5.68
C MET A 134 12.29 -5.60 -5.35
N ASP A 135 13.51 -5.06 -5.42
CA ASP A 135 14.74 -5.79 -5.10
C ASP A 135 14.74 -6.26 -3.63
N ILE A 136 14.41 -5.36 -2.69
CA ILE A 136 14.30 -5.67 -1.26
C ILE A 136 13.21 -6.73 -1.03
N ALA A 137 12.04 -6.56 -1.63
CA ALA A 137 10.92 -7.49 -1.47
C ALA A 137 11.26 -8.89 -1.97
N LYS A 138 11.90 -9.00 -3.14
CA LYS A 138 12.33 -10.29 -3.71
C LYS A 138 13.41 -10.96 -2.88
N THR A 139 14.37 -10.19 -2.35
CA THR A 139 15.39 -10.74 -1.44
C THR A 139 14.77 -11.25 -0.14
N MET A 140 13.90 -10.47 0.48
CA MET A 140 13.27 -10.81 1.76
C MET A 140 12.23 -11.94 1.64
N SER A 141 11.52 -12.03 0.52
CA SER A 141 10.56 -13.11 0.30
C SER A 141 11.25 -14.47 0.30
N ASN A 142 12.50 -14.54 -0.19
CA ASN A 142 13.25 -15.77 -0.36
C ASN A 142 12.40 -16.84 -1.09
N GLY A 143 11.75 -16.42 -2.18
CA GLY A 143 10.89 -17.28 -3.01
C GLY A 143 9.47 -17.51 -2.48
N CYS A 144 9.09 -16.89 -1.36
CA CYS A 144 7.71 -16.95 -0.89
C CYS A 144 6.80 -15.97 -1.65
N PRO A 145 5.47 -16.20 -1.69
CA PRO A 145 4.53 -15.28 -2.34
C PRO A 145 4.62 -13.87 -1.77
N ILE A 146 4.37 -12.86 -2.60
CA ILE A 146 4.42 -11.43 -2.23
C ILE A 146 3.06 -10.79 -2.55
N ILE A 147 2.55 -9.99 -1.62
CA ILE A 147 1.46 -9.02 -1.80
C ILE A 147 2.04 -7.63 -1.57
N VAL A 148 1.73 -6.67 -2.44
CA VAL A 148 2.17 -5.28 -2.29
C VAL A 148 0.98 -4.35 -2.43
N GLY A 149 0.69 -3.55 -1.40
CA GLY A 149 -0.32 -2.50 -1.46
C GLY A 149 0.30 -1.12 -1.28
N GLY A 150 -0.13 -0.11 -2.01
CA GLY A 150 0.29 1.27 -1.71
C GLY A 150 -0.07 2.30 -2.76
N ASP A 151 0.31 3.55 -2.47
CA ASP A 151 0.23 4.70 -3.36
C ASP A 151 1.53 4.81 -4.17
N PHE A 152 1.44 4.49 -5.46
CA PHE A 152 2.57 4.54 -6.37
C PHE A 152 2.74 5.91 -7.01
N ASN A 153 1.78 6.83 -6.85
CA ASN A 153 1.71 8.12 -7.52
C ASN A 153 1.99 8.01 -9.02
N ALA A 154 1.56 6.89 -9.63
CA ALA A 154 1.91 6.54 -10.98
C ALA A 154 0.72 5.94 -11.71
N GLU A 155 0.39 6.49 -12.88
CA GLU A 155 -0.68 5.97 -13.72
C GLU A 155 -0.26 4.67 -14.44
N PRO A 156 -1.21 3.85 -14.93
CA PRO A 156 -0.89 2.57 -15.58
C PRO A 156 0.03 2.68 -16.81
N VAL A 157 0.17 3.88 -17.36
CA VAL A 157 1.06 4.16 -18.50
C VAL A 157 2.54 4.31 -18.09
N GLU A 158 2.83 4.57 -16.81
CA GLU A 158 4.16 4.92 -16.31
C GLU A 158 5.10 3.71 -16.19
N ALA A 159 6.40 3.97 -16.25
CA ALA A 159 7.43 2.92 -16.23
C ALA A 159 7.44 2.11 -14.93
N VAL A 160 7.12 2.75 -13.78
CA VAL A 160 7.08 2.04 -12.50
C VAL A 160 5.90 1.08 -12.42
N TYR A 161 4.75 1.41 -13.01
CA TYR A 161 3.63 0.48 -13.11
C TYR A 161 4.04 -0.75 -13.94
N ARG A 162 4.64 -0.54 -15.11
CA ARG A 162 5.10 -1.64 -15.99
C ARG A 162 6.15 -2.53 -15.33
N LEU A 163 7.03 -1.94 -14.51
CA LEU A 163 8.00 -2.68 -13.71
C LEU A 163 7.30 -3.69 -12.79
N PHE A 164 6.22 -3.28 -12.11
CA PHE A 164 5.45 -4.17 -11.23
C PHE A 164 4.61 -5.16 -12.03
N GLU A 165 3.98 -4.74 -13.14
CA GLU A 165 3.19 -5.62 -14.01
C GLU A 165 4.02 -6.76 -14.65
N ASN A 166 5.31 -6.52 -14.91
CA ASN A 166 6.20 -7.58 -15.41
C ASN A 166 6.36 -8.71 -14.38
N GLU A 167 6.37 -8.38 -13.08
CA GLU A 167 6.70 -9.30 -11.99
C GLU A 167 5.46 -9.85 -11.26
N PHE A 168 4.42 -9.03 -11.16
CA PHE A 168 3.21 -9.28 -10.39
C PHE A 168 1.96 -9.16 -11.25
N VAL A 169 0.81 -9.46 -10.64
CA VAL A 169 -0.51 -9.22 -11.20
C VAL A 169 -1.20 -8.20 -10.31
N SER A 170 -1.86 -7.21 -10.93
CA SER A 170 -2.75 -6.30 -10.20
C SER A 170 -4.05 -7.03 -9.88
N ALA A 171 -4.44 -7.01 -8.61
CA ALA A 171 -5.65 -7.66 -8.12
C ALA A 171 -6.89 -7.06 -8.80
N TYR A 172 -6.95 -5.73 -8.90
CA TYR A 172 -8.11 -5.05 -9.50
C TYR A 172 -8.15 -5.22 -11.02
N LYS A 173 -7.00 -5.18 -11.69
CA LYS A 173 -6.94 -5.49 -13.13
C LYS A 173 -7.41 -6.91 -13.43
N SER A 174 -6.96 -7.89 -12.66
CA SER A 174 -7.23 -9.31 -12.96
C SER A 174 -8.61 -9.79 -12.51
N ALA A 175 -9.12 -9.35 -11.35
CA ALA A 175 -10.42 -9.78 -10.82
C ALA A 175 -11.57 -8.80 -11.11
N GLY A 176 -11.30 -7.59 -11.64
CA GLY A 176 -12.33 -6.59 -11.96
C GLY A 176 -13.20 -6.90 -13.18
N GLY A 177 -13.05 -8.08 -13.79
CA GLY A 177 -13.87 -8.55 -14.93
C GLY A 177 -13.58 -7.90 -16.28
N LEU A 178 -12.92 -6.72 -16.31
CA LEU A 178 -12.62 -5.95 -17.53
C LEU A 178 -11.16 -6.07 -18.00
N ASN A 179 -10.34 -6.83 -17.27
CA ASN A 179 -8.88 -6.93 -17.48
C ASN A 179 -8.18 -5.56 -17.55
N GLN A 180 -8.69 -4.60 -16.78
CA GLN A 180 -8.26 -3.21 -16.75
C GLN A 180 -8.29 -2.71 -15.30
N GLU A 181 -7.40 -1.77 -14.99
CA GLU A 181 -7.40 -1.07 -13.71
C GLU A 181 -8.72 -0.31 -13.49
N PRO A 182 -9.12 -0.04 -12.23
CA PRO A 182 -10.32 0.75 -11.98
C PRO A 182 -10.17 2.14 -12.61
N PRO A 183 -11.28 2.82 -12.92
CA PRO A 183 -11.24 4.14 -13.56
C PRO A 183 -10.56 5.20 -12.70
N TYR A 184 -10.55 5.02 -11.38
CA TYR A 184 -9.87 5.89 -10.42
C TYR A 184 -9.63 5.18 -9.10
N THR A 185 -8.62 5.66 -8.39
CA THR A 185 -8.39 5.41 -6.97
C THR A 185 -8.33 6.71 -6.17
N THR A 186 -8.20 7.85 -6.85
CA THR A 186 -8.34 9.19 -6.30
C THR A 186 -9.10 10.09 -7.27
N TRP A 187 -10.01 10.92 -6.75
CA TRP A 187 -10.78 11.87 -7.55
C TRP A 187 -11.00 13.16 -6.76
N LYS A 188 -10.43 14.28 -7.22
CA LYS A 188 -10.23 15.49 -6.42
C LYS A 188 -10.54 16.75 -7.22
N ILE A 189 -11.13 17.74 -6.56
CA ILE A 189 -11.20 19.11 -7.10
C ILE A 189 -10.05 19.93 -6.52
N ARG A 190 -9.26 20.56 -7.39
CA ARG A 190 -8.16 21.46 -7.02
C ARG A 190 -8.36 22.81 -7.72
N PRO A 191 -7.68 23.89 -7.27
CA PRO A 191 -7.77 25.20 -7.94
C PRO A 191 -7.39 25.18 -9.43
N ARG A 192 -6.60 24.18 -9.85
CA ARG A 192 -6.15 24.00 -11.24
C ARG A 192 -7.07 23.09 -12.07
N GLY A 193 -8.13 22.56 -11.48
CA GLY A 193 -9.09 21.68 -12.15
C GLY A 193 -9.36 20.39 -11.38
N GLU A 194 -10.20 19.56 -12.00
CA GLU A 194 -10.53 18.21 -11.55
C GLU A 194 -9.39 17.25 -11.88
N MET A 195 -8.99 16.43 -10.90
CA MET A 195 -7.95 15.42 -11.01
C MET A 195 -8.57 14.07 -10.70
N CYS A 196 -8.50 13.14 -11.63
CA CYS A 196 -9.08 11.79 -11.51
C CYS A 196 -8.05 10.80 -12.03
N HIS A 197 -7.51 9.97 -11.15
CA HIS A 197 -6.36 9.12 -11.46
C HIS A 197 -6.46 7.76 -10.78
N THR A 198 -5.81 6.77 -11.40
CA THR A 198 -5.54 5.46 -10.79
C THR A 198 -4.06 5.37 -10.47
N ILE A 199 -3.74 5.47 -9.18
CA ILE A 199 -2.36 5.53 -8.68
C ILE A 199 -2.09 4.62 -7.48
N ASP A 200 -3.15 4.00 -6.95
CA ASP A 200 -3.09 3.06 -5.83
C ASP A 200 -3.31 1.65 -6.36
N TYR A 201 -2.51 0.69 -5.88
CA TYR A 201 -2.54 -0.66 -6.41
C TYR A 201 -2.40 -1.71 -5.31
N ILE A 202 -3.03 -2.87 -5.54
CA ILE A 202 -2.73 -4.11 -4.84
C ILE A 202 -2.16 -5.09 -5.85
N TRP A 203 -0.86 -5.36 -5.73
CA TRP A 203 -0.12 -6.33 -6.52
C TRP A 203 0.00 -7.66 -5.77
N HIS A 204 0.03 -8.77 -6.49
CA HIS A 204 0.31 -10.07 -5.92
C HIS A 204 1.12 -10.97 -6.86
N SER A 205 1.79 -11.98 -6.29
CA SER A 205 2.44 -13.05 -7.06
C SER A 205 1.43 -13.82 -7.92
N LYS A 206 1.80 -14.11 -9.17
CA LYS A 206 0.87 -14.62 -10.21
C LYS A 206 0.31 -16.01 -9.90
N ASP A 207 1.17 -16.94 -9.50
CA ASP A 207 0.80 -18.36 -9.46
C ASP A 207 0.26 -18.81 -8.11
N SER A 208 0.68 -18.15 -7.04
CA SER A 208 0.45 -18.54 -5.65
C SER A 208 -0.66 -17.76 -4.94
N ILE A 209 -1.17 -16.68 -5.54
CA ILE A 209 -2.21 -15.84 -4.93
C ILE A 209 -3.29 -15.58 -5.96
N GLN A 210 -4.54 -15.78 -5.56
CA GLN A 210 -5.71 -15.55 -6.41
C GLN A 210 -6.66 -14.55 -5.74
N PRO A 211 -6.93 -13.39 -6.36
CA PRO A 211 -7.98 -12.49 -5.91
C PRO A 211 -9.36 -13.13 -6.13
N VAL A 212 -10.26 -12.99 -5.14
CA VAL A 212 -11.60 -13.60 -5.14
C VAL A 212 -12.69 -12.54 -5.20
N THR A 213 -12.60 -11.53 -4.35
CA THR A 213 -13.56 -10.42 -4.28
C THR A 213 -12.81 -9.11 -4.24
N LEU A 214 -13.43 -8.05 -4.77
CA LEU A 214 -12.91 -6.71 -4.79
C LEU A 214 -13.97 -5.74 -4.29
N LEU A 215 -13.58 -4.78 -3.47
CA LEU A 215 -14.43 -3.65 -3.16
C LEU A 215 -14.72 -2.86 -4.44
N GLN A 216 -16.01 -2.58 -4.68
CA GLN A 216 -16.43 -1.80 -5.83
C GLN A 216 -16.30 -0.30 -5.53
N PHE A 217 -15.94 0.46 -6.56
CA PHE A 217 -15.84 1.91 -6.44
C PHE A 217 -17.22 2.55 -6.63
N PRO A 218 -17.57 3.57 -5.82
CA PRO A 218 -18.77 4.36 -6.05
C PRO A 218 -18.64 5.11 -7.37
N SER A 219 -19.74 5.26 -8.12
CA SER A 219 -19.81 6.09 -9.32
C SER A 219 -19.60 7.58 -9.01
N GLY A 220 -19.29 8.38 -10.03
CA GLY A 220 -19.14 9.83 -9.87
C GLY A 220 -20.35 10.50 -9.21
N ASP A 221 -21.56 10.04 -9.51
CA ASP A 221 -22.79 10.60 -8.93
C ASP A 221 -22.93 10.25 -7.44
N GLU A 222 -22.54 9.03 -7.05
CA GLU A 222 -22.54 8.59 -5.64
C GLU A 222 -21.49 9.31 -4.79
N ILE A 223 -20.34 9.66 -5.39
CA ILE A 223 -19.28 10.44 -4.73
C ILE A 223 -19.75 11.89 -4.48
N GLY A 224 -20.55 12.44 -5.40
CA GLY A 224 -21.01 13.82 -5.39
C GLY A 224 -20.05 14.81 -6.10
N GLU A 225 -20.53 16.03 -6.30
CA GLU A 225 -19.86 17.06 -7.13
C GLU A 225 -18.50 17.51 -6.60
N ASN A 226 -18.34 17.54 -5.28
CA ASN A 226 -17.11 18.00 -4.64
C ASN A 226 -15.98 16.94 -4.66
N ARG A 227 -16.28 15.72 -5.13
CA ARG A 227 -15.35 14.58 -5.16
C ARG A 227 -14.74 14.34 -3.78
N LEU A 228 -13.43 14.07 -3.71
CA LEU A 228 -12.72 13.80 -2.46
C LEU A 228 -11.75 14.95 -2.05
N PRO A 229 -11.50 15.12 -0.74
CA PRO A 229 -12.24 14.52 0.38
C PRO A 229 -13.61 15.18 0.56
N SER A 230 -14.52 14.50 1.27
CA SER A 230 -15.88 15.02 1.55
C SER A 230 -16.40 14.55 2.91
N TRP A 231 -17.61 14.95 3.28
CA TRP A 231 -18.26 14.47 4.51
C TRP A 231 -18.44 12.95 4.54
N SER A 232 -18.64 12.32 3.39
CA SER A 232 -18.78 10.87 3.27
C SER A 232 -17.44 10.15 3.14
N TYR A 233 -16.38 10.86 2.72
CA TYR A 233 -15.07 10.28 2.45
C TYR A 233 -13.96 11.10 3.12
N PRO A 234 -13.39 10.63 4.24
CA PRO A 234 -12.43 11.40 5.02
C PRO A 234 -11.04 11.50 4.37
N SER A 235 -10.79 10.75 3.30
CA SER A 235 -9.53 10.73 2.54
C SER A 235 -9.75 11.27 1.13
N ASP A 236 -8.68 11.77 0.50
CA ASP A 236 -8.68 12.14 -0.90
C ASP A 236 -8.37 10.95 -1.85
N HIS A 237 -8.25 9.74 -1.29
CA HIS A 237 -8.13 8.45 -1.98
C HIS A 237 -9.21 7.48 -1.49
N PHE A 238 -9.61 6.54 -2.34
CA PHE A 238 -10.48 5.42 -1.99
C PHE A 238 -9.66 4.23 -1.48
N SER A 239 -10.17 3.51 -0.49
CA SER A 239 -9.54 2.26 -0.07
C SER A 239 -9.68 1.18 -1.15
N LEU A 240 -8.60 0.42 -1.35
CA LEU A 240 -8.63 -0.82 -2.11
C LEU A 240 -8.73 -1.98 -1.12
N VAL A 241 -9.75 -2.82 -1.27
CA VAL A 241 -9.94 -4.04 -0.48
C VAL A 241 -10.08 -5.24 -1.42
N CYS A 242 -9.39 -6.33 -1.11
CA CYS A 242 -9.41 -7.56 -1.89
C CYS A 242 -9.32 -8.78 -0.97
N ASP A 243 -10.20 -9.75 -1.19
CA ASP A 243 -10.04 -11.08 -0.58
C ASP A 243 -9.14 -11.94 -1.46
N PHE A 244 -8.20 -12.65 -0.83
CA PHE A 244 -7.26 -13.54 -1.51
C PHE A 244 -7.39 -14.97 -1.05
N VAL A 245 -7.18 -15.90 -1.99
CA VAL A 245 -6.81 -17.29 -1.70
C VAL A 245 -5.33 -17.45 -1.97
N ILE A 246 -4.58 -17.86 -0.94
CA ILE A 246 -3.17 -18.23 -1.06
C ILE A 246 -3.11 -19.73 -1.35
N LYS A 247 -2.51 -20.10 -2.47
CA LYS A 247 -2.32 -21.50 -2.87
C LYS A 247 -1.15 -22.13 -2.11
N PRO A 248 -1.20 -23.45 -1.83
CA PRO A 248 -0.13 -24.19 -1.14
C PRO A 248 1.27 -24.09 -1.78
#